data_AF-A0A1G5DJI3-F1
#
_entry.id   AF-A0A1G5DJI3-F1
#
_cell.length_a   1.000
_cell.length_b   1.000
_cell.length_c   1.000
_cell.angle_alpha   90.00
_cell.angle_beta   90.00
_cell.angle_gamma   90.00
#
_symmetry.space_group_name_H-M   'P 1'
#
loop_
_entity.id
_entity.type
_entity.pdbx_description
1 polymer ?
#
loop_
_entity_poly.entity_id
_entity_poly.type
_entity_poly.pdbx_seq_one_letter_code
_entity_poly.pdbx_strand_id
1 'polypeptide(L)'
;MKYKFKPLPILFFLILGFVTQAQVEDKESVKMKIEDKSVDWFEYDYKYLNELYRINVPSDLFNKWNSKYRYKEGKNMTYADSLKVVLNEELENASQVRKATLALAYTWDRASWSILLNKNETKAIAADMGYTYPYKFINDLRDPKIKNEQKTKILKGLKERLRQLKVEGVKDKLNAREMMKLSFQYSPGRLKVVDSILASQGSSRKVD
;
A
#
# COMPACT_ATOMS: atom_id res chain seq x y z
N MET A 1 -21.98 92.31 10.71
CA MET A 1 -21.72 91.04 11.44
C MET A 1 -21.48 89.95 10.40
N LYS A 2 -20.22 89.48 10.25
CA LYS A 2 -19.82 88.54 9.19
C LYS A 2 -19.98 87.10 9.68
N TYR A 3 -20.92 86.36 9.10
CA TYR A 3 -21.11 84.92 9.36
C TYR A 3 -19.99 84.12 8.68
N LYS A 4 -19.19 83.40 9.47
CA LYS A 4 -18.18 82.45 9.00
C LYS A 4 -18.72 81.04 9.12
N PHE A 5 -18.99 80.42 7.97
CA PHE A 5 -19.30 79.00 7.83
C PHE A 5 -18.04 78.18 8.18
N LYS A 6 -18.15 77.20 9.09
CA LYS A 6 -17.10 76.22 9.37
C LYS A 6 -17.57 74.85 8.87
N PRO A 7 -16.82 74.16 7.99
CA PRO A 7 -17.19 72.83 7.53
C PRO A 7 -16.89 71.75 8.60
N LEU A 8 -17.78 70.77 8.67
CA LEU A 8 -17.73 69.56 9.49
C LEU A 8 -16.56 68.65 9.05
N PRO A 9 -15.79 68.04 9.98
CA PRO A 9 -14.83 67.00 9.62
C PRO A 9 -15.52 65.64 9.48
N ILE A 10 -15.50 65.10 8.26
CA ILE A 10 -15.70 63.68 7.95
C ILE A 10 -14.41 62.97 8.35
N LEU A 11 -14.43 62.17 9.42
CA LEU A 11 -13.28 61.33 9.79
C LEU A 11 -13.60 59.86 9.49
N PHE A 12 -12.75 59.32 8.61
CA PHE A 12 -12.64 57.98 8.10
C PHE A 12 -12.70 56.88 9.19
N PHE A 13 -13.54 55.86 8.96
CA PHE A 13 -13.43 54.56 9.59
C PHE A 13 -12.17 53.85 9.06
N LEU A 14 -11.14 53.73 9.89
CA LEU A 14 -9.96 52.91 9.63
C LEU A 14 -10.27 51.49 10.14
N ILE A 15 -10.73 50.61 9.25
CA ILE A 15 -10.88 49.18 9.52
C ILE A 15 -9.46 48.60 9.52
N LEU A 16 -8.88 48.43 10.71
CA LEU A 16 -7.69 47.60 10.90
C LEU A 16 -8.10 46.14 10.72
N GLY A 17 -8.00 45.65 9.48
CA GLY A 17 -7.99 44.22 9.20
C GLY A 17 -6.69 43.63 9.74
N PHE A 18 -6.74 43.00 10.92
CA PHE A 18 -5.72 42.06 11.33
C PHE A 18 -5.79 40.85 10.39
N VAL A 19 -5.00 40.90 9.31
CA VAL A 19 -4.62 39.70 8.58
C VAL A 19 -3.74 38.91 9.53
N THR A 20 -4.32 37.92 10.21
CA THR A 20 -3.53 36.87 10.84
C THR A 20 -2.75 36.18 9.74
N GLN A 21 -1.46 36.52 9.62
CA GLN A 21 -0.49 35.67 8.97
C GLN A 21 -0.50 34.35 9.75
N ALA A 22 -1.27 33.39 9.25
CA ALA A 22 -1.04 32.00 9.57
C ALA A 22 0.40 31.74 9.14
N GLN A 23 1.28 31.58 10.14
CA GLN A 23 2.59 31.01 9.91
C GLN A 23 2.34 29.62 9.34
N VAL A 24 2.50 29.49 8.04
CA VAL A 24 2.79 28.22 7.42
C VAL A 24 4.15 27.85 7.99
N GLU A 25 4.15 27.05 9.06
CA GLU A 25 5.33 26.31 9.46
C GLU A 25 5.74 25.51 8.23
N ASP A 26 6.77 25.97 7.54
CA ASP A 26 7.59 25.14 6.68
C ASP A 26 8.09 24.00 7.59
N LYS A 27 7.38 22.86 7.55
CA LYS A 27 7.93 21.58 7.96
C LYS A 27 9.11 21.31 7.03
N GLU A 28 10.25 21.87 7.39
CA GLU A 28 11.55 21.49 6.86
C GLU A 28 11.63 19.97 7.06
N SER A 29 11.44 19.24 5.96
CA SER A 29 11.38 17.79 5.99
C SER A 29 12.74 17.31 6.45
N VAL A 30 12.83 16.97 7.74
CA VAL A 30 13.95 16.24 8.30
C VAL A 30 14.08 14.99 7.43
N LYS A 31 15.04 15.00 6.50
CA LYS A 31 15.47 13.83 5.74
C LYS A 31 16.07 12.87 6.75
N MET A 32 15.20 12.17 7.48
CA MET A 32 15.58 11.13 8.39
C MET A 32 16.23 10.08 7.52
N LYS A 33 17.55 9.92 7.64
CA LYS A 33 18.26 8.75 7.13
C LYS A 33 17.52 7.57 7.75
N ILE A 34 16.62 6.94 6.98
CA ILE A 34 15.87 5.78 7.44
C ILE A 34 16.90 4.66 7.55
N GLU A 35 17.59 4.60 8.70
CA GLU A 35 18.35 3.43 9.12
C GLU A 35 17.46 2.20 8.93
N ASP A 36 18.04 1.04 8.61
CA ASP A 36 17.36 -0.22 8.28
C ASP A 36 16.59 -0.85 9.47
N LYS A 37 16.01 -0.01 10.32
CA LYS A 37 15.00 -0.34 11.32
C LYS A 37 13.71 -0.76 10.63
N SER A 38 12.95 -1.60 11.32
CA SER A 38 11.62 -2.07 10.90
C SER A 38 10.63 -0.91 10.86
N VAL A 39 10.57 -0.20 9.74
CA VAL A 39 9.52 0.81 9.50
C VAL A 39 8.17 0.08 9.37
N ASP A 40 7.18 0.52 10.14
CA ASP A 40 5.79 0.14 9.87
C ASP A 40 5.26 1.02 8.73
N TRP A 41 5.22 0.46 7.53
CA TRP A 41 4.75 1.15 6.32
C TRP A 41 3.28 1.54 6.36
N PHE A 42 2.51 1.07 7.34
CA PHE A 42 1.12 1.49 7.50
C PHE A 42 0.98 2.69 8.45
N GLU A 43 1.98 2.94 9.29
CA GLU A 43 2.02 4.10 10.20
C GLU A 43 2.97 5.20 9.71
N TYR A 44 3.61 5.00 8.56
CA TYR A 44 4.50 5.99 7.97
C TYR A 44 3.70 7.21 7.48
N ASP A 45 4.13 8.41 7.88
CA ASP A 45 3.52 9.69 7.49
C ASP A 45 3.90 10.05 6.05
N TYR A 46 3.12 9.52 5.10
CA TYR A 46 3.39 9.74 3.68
C TYR A 46 3.01 11.15 3.23
N LYS A 47 3.94 11.86 2.60
CA LYS A 47 3.68 13.19 2.03
C LYS A 47 2.73 13.14 0.83
N TYR A 48 2.80 12.06 0.05
CA TYR A 48 2.14 11.98 -1.27
C TYR A 48 1.06 10.91 -1.34
N LEU A 49 0.73 10.27 -0.21
CA LEU A 49 -0.36 9.31 -0.10
C LEU A 49 -1.36 9.82 0.94
N ASN A 50 -2.65 9.56 0.74
CA ASN A 50 -3.65 9.85 1.77
C ASN A 50 -3.76 8.70 2.80
N GLU A 51 -4.66 8.81 3.78
CA GLU A 51 -4.90 7.80 4.82
C GLU A 51 -5.32 6.41 4.28
N LEU A 52 -5.84 6.36 3.05
CA LEU A 52 -6.18 5.13 2.34
C LEU A 52 -5.08 4.68 1.37
N TYR A 53 -3.89 5.28 1.49
CA TYR A 53 -2.71 5.14 0.63
C TYR A 53 -2.94 5.47 -0.85
N ARG A 54 -4.00 6.21 -1.19
CA ARG A 54 -4.22 6.68 -2.55
C ARG A 54 -3.21 7.78 -2.86
N ILE A 55 -2.63 7.71 -4.06
CA ILE A 55 -1.68 8.71 -4.55
C ILE A 55 -2.40 10.06 -4.63
N ASN A 56 -1.85 11.05 -3.95
CA ASN A 56 -2.33 12.42 -3.91
C ASN A 56 -1.23 13.36 -4.40
N VAL A 57 -1.06 13.41 -5.72
CA VAL A 57 0.00 14.21 -6.38
C VAL A 57 -0.57 14.81 -7.67
N PRO A 58 -0.29 16.10 -7.96
CA PRO A 58 -0.57 16.70 -9.26
C PRO A 58 0.02 15.90 -10.43
N SER A 59 -0.72 15.79 -11.53
CA SER A 59 -0.32 14.94 -12.67
C SER A 59 0.97 15.38 -13.34
N ASP A 60 1.26 16.67 -13.37
CA ASP A 60 2.51 17.25 -13.88
C ASP A 60 3.73 16.81 -13.07
N LEU A 61 3.62 16.86 -11.73
CA LEU A 61 4.67 16.35 -10.83
C LEU A 61 4.85 14.84 -10.97
N PHE A 62 3.75 14.09 -11.01
CA PHE A 62 3.80 12.64 -11.22
C PHE A 62 4.50 12.29 -12.54
N ASN A 63 4.15 12.97 -13.64
CA ASN A 63 4.75 12.74 -14.95
C ASN A 63 6.24 13.07 -14.96
N LYS A 64 6.65 14.16 -14.31
CA LYS A 64 8.07 14.51 -14.13
C LYS A 64 8.85 13.40 -13.43
N TRP A 65 8.31 12.84 -12.35
CA TRP A 65 8.95 11.73 -11.64
C TRP A 65 8.94 10.44 -12.44
N ASN A 66 7.85 10.15 -13.16
CA ASN A 66 7.76 8.98 -14.02
C ASN A 66 8.86 8.99 -15.09
N SER A 67 9.10 10.14 -15.73
CA SER A 67 10.21 10.35 -16.68
C SER A 67 11.58 10.28 -15.99
N LYS A 68 11.76 10.93 -14.83
CA LYS A 68 13.02 10.91 -14.05
C LYS A 68 13.47 9.47 -13.76
N TYR A 69 12.55 8.62 -13.34
CA TYR A 69 12.82 7.22 -12.97
C TYR A 69 12.59 6.24 -14.13
N ARG A 70 12.22 6.73 -15.32
CA ARG A 70 11.99 5.94 -16.55
C ARG A 70 11.02 4.77 -16.37
N TYR A 71 9.96 4.99 -15.59
CA TYR A 71 8.93 3.96 -15.39
C TYR A 71 8.05 3.83 -16.63
N LYS A 72 8.15 2.67 -17.32
CA LYS A 72 7.20 2.16 -18.32
C LYS A 72 6.65 3.24 -19.29
N GLU A 73 7.51 4.07 -19.86
CA GLU A 73 7.12 5.08 -20.84
C GLU A 73 6.26 4.47 -21.96
N GLY A 74 5.09 5.08 -22.24
CA GLY A 74 4.16 4.62 -23.27
C GLY A 74 3.37 3.35 -22.94
N LYS A 75 3.31 2.90 -21.68
CA LYS A 75 2.52 1.73 -21.26
C LYS A 75 1.55 2.08 -20.14
N ASN A 76 0.44 1.36 -20.09
CA ASN A 76 -0.52 1.48 -18.98
C ASN A 76 0.12 1.09 -17.65
N MET A 77 0.09 1.98 -16.67
CA MET A 77 0.62 1.76 -15.33
C MET A 77 -0.43 1.10 -14.44
N THR A 78 -0.02 0.10 -13.67
CA THR A 78 -0.84 -0.40 -12.56
C THR A 78 -0.70 0.52 -11.34
N TYR A 79 -1.63 0.44 -10.39
CA TYR A 79 -1.49 1.14 -9.11
C TYR A 79 -0.13 0.88 -8.44
N ALA A 80 0.36 -0.36 -8.47
CA ALA A 80 1.66 -0.70 -7.89
C ALA A 80 2.84 -0.06 -8.64
N ASP A 81 2.72 0.19 -9.94
CA ASP A 81 3.73 0.93 -10.70
C ASP A 81 3.69 2.42 -10.33
N SER A 82 2.49 3.01 -10.27
CA SER A 82 2.32 4.41 -9.90
C SER A 82 2.79 4.68 -8.46
N LEU A 83 2.49 3.75 -7.55
CA LEU A 83 2.93 3.83 -6.16
C LEU A 83 4.46 3.84 -6.07
N LYS A 84 5.16 3.02 -6.87
CA LYS A 84 6.64 3.02 -6.89
C LYS A 84 7.21 4.35 -7.35
N VAL A 85 6.61 5.00 -8.34
CA VAL A 85 7.09 6.32 -8.81
C VAL A 85 7.08 7.32 -7.67
N VAL A 86 5.95 7.42 -6.96
CA VAL A 86 5.76 8.33 -5.84
C VAL A 86 6.71 7.98 -4.69
N LEU A 87 6.79 6.69 -4.32
CA LEU A 87 7.66 6.25 -3.23
C LEU A 87 9.15 6.45 -3.54
N ASN A 88 9.58 6.36 -4.82
CA ASN A 88 10.98 6.64 -5.19
C ASN A 88 11.35 8.10 -4.97
N GLU A 89 10.44 9.02 -5.25
CA GLU A 89 10.66 10.43 -4.94
C GLU A 89 10.67 10.66 -3.43
N GLU A 90 9.77 9.99 -2.70
CA GLU A 90 9.59 10.24 -1.27
C GLU A 90 10.68 9.63 -0.39
N LEU A 91 11.02 8.36 -0.62
CA LEU A 91 11.90 7.60 0.27
C LEU A 91 13.37 7.65 -0.17
N GLU A 92 13.65 8.00 -1.44
CA GLU A 92 14.99 8.08 -2.06
C GLU A 92 15.88 6.83 -1.82
N ASN A 93 15.30 5.69 -1.41
CA ASN A 93 15.99 4.47 -1.04
C ASN A 93 15.27 3.25 -1.66
N ALA A 94 15.90 2.61 -2.63
CA ALA A 94 15.30 1.51 -3.39
C ALA A 94 14.85 0.32 -2.53
N SER A 95 15.56 0.02 -1.42
CA SER A 95 15.18 -1.06 -0.51
C SER A 95 13.89 -0.72 0.24
N GLN A 96 13.80 0.51 0.76
CA GLN A 96 12.61 0.99 1.46
C GLN A 96 11.41 1.12 0.50
N VAL A 97 11.62 1.65 -0.70
CA VAL A 97 10.61 1.70 -1.77
C VAL A 97 10.05 0.32 -2.06
N ARG A 98 10.93 -0.69 -2.18
CA ARG A 98 10.50 -2.07 -2.43
C ARG A 98 9.68 -2.60 -1.27
N LYS A 99 10.12 -2.43 -0.01
CA LYS A 99 9.40 -2.91 1.17
C LYS A 99 8.03 -2.24 1.31
N ALA A 100 7.96 -0.91 1.20
CA ALA A 100 6.73 -0.13 1.25
C ALA A 100 5.76 -0.52 0.13
N THR A 101 6.23 -0.61 -1.12
CA THR A 101 5.40 -1.03 -2.25
C THR A 101 4.82 -2.43 -2.02
N LEU A 102 5.65 -3.38 -1.55
CA LEU A 102 5.20 -4.74 -1.28
C LEU A 102 4.11 -4.79 -0.21
N ALA A 103 4.18 -3.93 0.81
CA ALA A 103 3.19 -3.85 1.87
C ALA A 103 1.89 -3.20 1.38
N LEU A 104 1.98 -1.99 0.81
CA LEU A 104 0.83 -1.16 0.47
C LEU A 104 0.08 -1.62 -0.79
N ALA A 105 0.77 -2.22 -1.77
CA ALA A 105 0.13 -2.77 -2.96
C ALA A 105 -0.33 -4.24 -2.77
N TYR A 106 -0.19 -4.81 -1.57
CA TYR A 106 -0.64 -6.17 -1.31
C TYR A 106 -2.16 -6.22 -1.23
N THR A 107 -2.78 -7.11 -2.01
CA THR A 107 -4.25 -7.19 -2.10
C THR A 107 -4.81 -8.37 -1.31
N TRP A 108 -6.09 -8.27 -0.95
CA TRP A 108 -6.83 -9.38 -0.37
C TRP A 108 -6.93 -10.59 -1.30
N ASP A 109 -6.92 -10.38 -2.62
CA ASP A 109 -6.84 -11.48 -3.59
C ASP A 109 -5.53 -12.26 -3.41
N ARG A 110 -4.39 -11.57 -3.29
CA ARG A 110 -3.08 -12.20 -3.02
C ARG A 110 -3.02 -12.91 -1.66
N ALA A 111 -3.63 -12.32 -0.64
CA ALA A 111 -3.78 -12.96 0.67
C ALA A 111 -4.57 -14.26 0.54
N SER A 112 -5.70 -14.23 -0.17
CA SER A 112 -6.58 -15.37 -0.35
C SER A 112 -5.88 -16.55 -1.06
N TRP A 113 -5.06 -16.25 -2.07
CA TRP A 113 -4.24 -17.25 -2.76
C TRP A 113 -3.20 -17.89 -1.85
N SER A 114 -2.66 -17.13 -0.88
CA SER A 114 -1.66 -17.62 0.07
C SER A 114 -2.24 -18.57 1.11
N ILE A 115 -3.57 -18.64 1.29
CA ILE A 115 -4.21 -19.55 2.26
C ILE A 115 -5.32 -20.42 1.65
N LEU A 116 -5.45 -20.43 0.31
CA LEU A 116 -6.45 -21.19 -0.45
C LEU A 116 -7.89 -20.97 0.02
N LEU A 117 -8.25 -19.73 0.32
CA LEU A 117 -9.63 -19.33 0.60
C LEU A 117 -10.10 -18.34 -0.44
N ASN A 118 -11.39 -18.01 -0.45
CA ASN A 118 -11.85 -16.89 -1.25
C ASN A 118 -11.53 -15.55 -0.54
N LYS A 119 -11.64 -14.45 -1.29
CA LYS A 119 -11.30 -13.10 -0.81
C LYS A 119 -12.12 -12.67 0.40
N ASN A 120 -13.42 -12.97 0.42
CA ASN A 120 -14.33 -12.53 1.48
C ASN A 120 -14.10 -13.31 2.77
N GLU A 121 -13.90 -14.63 2.67
CA GLU A 121 -13.50 -15.47 3.81
C GLU A 121 -12.17 -15.01 4.40
N THR A 122 -11.18 -14.76 3.55
CA THR A 122 -9.87 -14.26 3.98
C THR A 122 -10.00 -12.94 4.73
N LYS A 123 -10.81 -12.01 4.22
CA LYS A 123 -11.07 -10.72 4.86
C LYS A 123 -11.75 -10.88 6.21
N ALA A 124 -12.80 -11.72 6.28
CA ALA A 124 -13.55 -11.94 7.53
C ALA A 124 -12.64 -12.53 8.61
N ILE A 125 -11.89 -13.59 8.28
CA ILE A 125 -10.93 -14.20 9.21
C ILE A 125 -9.88 -13.18 9.68
N ALA A 126 -9.34 -12.38 8.76
CA ALA A 126 -8.34 -11.38 9.12
C ALA A 126 -8.94 -10.29 10.02
N ALA A 127 -10.16 -9.84 9.76
CA ALA A 127 -10.88 -8.88 10.60
C ALA A 127 -11.17 -9.43 12.01
N ASP A 128 -11.59 -10.70 12.12
CA ASP A 128 -11.79 -11.39 13.40
C ASP A 128 -10.50 -11.50 14.22
N MET A 129 -9.35 -11.48 13.54
CA MET A 129 -8.02 -11.45 14.15
C MET A 129 -7.48 -10.03 14.36
N GLY A 130 -8.25 -8.99 14.06
CA GLY A 130 -7.87 -7.58 14.25
C GLY A 130 -7.00 -6.99 13.13
N TYR A 131 -6.94 -7.60 11.94
CA TYR A 131 -6.15 -7.08 10.82
C TYR A 131 -6.99 -6.31 9.81
N THR A 132 -6.61 -5.06 9.57
CA THR A 132 -7.15 -4.23 8.49
C THR A 132 -6.38 -4.43 7.17
N TYR A 133 -5.10 -4.82 7.24
CA TYR A 133 -4.22 -4.89 6.08
C TYR A 133 -3.85 -6.34 5.72
N PRO A 134 -4.03 -6.75 4.45
CA PRO A 134 -3.76 -8.13 4.04
C PRO A 134 -2.29 -8.51 4.19
N TYR A 135 -1.38 -7.55 4.03
CA TYR A 135 0.06 -7.81 4.18
C TYR A 135 0.44 -8.17 5.61
N LYS A 136 -0.03 -7.40 6.62
CA LYS A 136 0.23 -7.68 8.04
C LYS A 136 -0.31 -9.07 8.41
N PHE A 137 -1.56 -9.35 8.05
CA PHE A 137 -2.19 -10.65 8.28
C PHE A 137 -1.36 -11.82 7.71
N ILE A 138 -0.94 -11.74 6.45
CA ILE A 138 -0.16 -12.80 5.79
C ILE A 138 1.23 -12.95 6.37
N ASN A 139 1.88 -11.85 6.77
CA ASN A 139 3.20 -11.93 7.41
C ASN A 139 3.10 -12.58 8.79
N ASP A 140 2.07 -12.27 9.57
CA ASP A 140 1.90 -12.81 10.90
C ASP A 140 1.56 -14.30 10.88
N LEU A 141 0.82 -14.76 9.87
CA LEU A 141 0.64 -16.19 9.61
C LEU A 141 1.97 -16.90 9.29
N ARG A 142 2.94 -16.22 8.67
CA ARG A 142 4.24 -16.80 8.31
C ARG A 142 5.26 -16.76 9.45
N ASP A 143 5.10 -15.85 10.41
CA ASP A 143 6.09 -15.64 11.47
C ASP A 143 6.07 -16.79 12.50
N PRO A 144 7.11 -17.62 12.64
CA PRO A 144 7.13 -18.71 13.63
C PRO A 144 7.05 -18.23 15.09
N LYS A 145 7.34 -16.95 15.37
CA LYS A 145 7.29 -16.37 16.71
C LYS A 145 5.86 -16.13 17.19
N ILE A 146 4.94 -15.85 16.27
CA ILE A 146 3.53 -15.63 16.60
C ILE A 146 2.83 -16.98 16.74
N LYS A 147 2.42 -17.30 17.96
CA LYS A 147 1.69 -18.53 18.31
C LYS A 147 0.34 -18.16 18.90
N ASN A 148 -0.72 -18.36 18.13
CA ASN A 148 -2.10 -18.26 18.62
C ASN A 148 -2.96 -19.39 18.01
N GLU A 149 -4.09 -19.65 18.64
CA GLU A 149 -4.98 -20.76 18.28
C GLU A 149 -5.59 -20.56 16.89
N GLN A 150 -6.04 -19.34 16.58
CA GLN A 150 -6.65 -18.99 15.29
C GLN A 150 -5.69 -19.26 14.12
N LYS A 151 -4.43 -18.84 14.25
CA LYS A 151 -3.36 -19.13 13.28
C LYS A 151 -3.15 -20.63 13.12
N THR A 152 -3.10 -21.37 14.23
CA THR A 152 -2.94 -22.83 14.19
C THR A 152 -4.09 -23.48 13.43
N LYS A 153 -5.33 -23.03 13.65
CA LYS A 153 -6.53 -23.49 12.93
C LYS A 153 -6.45 -23.16 11.44
N ILE A 154 -6.03 -21.94 11.08
CA ILE A 154 -5.86 -21.51 9.68
C ILE A 154 -4.82 -22.39 8.98
N LEU A 155 -3.66 -22.60 9.60
CA LEU A 155 -2.57 -23.39 9.03
C LEU A 155 -2.92 -24.88 8.92
N LYS A 156 -3.64 -25.44 9.89
CA LYS A 156 -4.18 -26.80 9.80
C LYS A 156 -5.15 -26.93 8.62
N GLY A 157 -6.08 -25.98 8.47
CA GLY A 157 -7.01 -25.95 7.34
C GLY A 157 -6.29 -25.78 6.00
N LEU A 158 -5.24 -24.95 5.94
CA LEU A 158 -4.41 -24.78 4.75
C LEU A 158 -3.74 -26.10 4.34
N LYS A 159 -3.21 -26.85 5.30
CA LYS A 159 -2.61 -28.17 5.04
C LYS A 159 -3.61 -29.14 4.40
N GLU A 160 -4.85 -29.19 4.90
CA GLU A 160 -5.89 -30.05 4.30
C GLU A 160 -6.28 -29.58 2.90
N ARG A 161 -6.42 -28.27 2.67
CA ARG A 161 -6.70 -27.73 1.32
C ARG A 161 -5.57 -28.03 0.33
N LEU A 162 -4.31 -27.97 0.76
CA LEU A 162 -3.16 -28.36 -0.07
C LEU A 162 -3.18 -29.84 -0.44
N ARG A 163 -3.57 -30.73 0.50
CA ARG A 163 -3.74 -32.16 0.22
C ARG A 163 -4.85 -32.42 -0.80
N GLN A 164 -5.96 -31.68 -0.71
CA GLN A 164 -7.08 -31.80 -1.65
C GLN A 164 -6.69 -31.39 -3.08
N LEU A 165 -5.77 -30.42 -3.23
CA LEU A 165 -5.23 -30.04 -4.54
C LEU A 165 -4.25 -31.06 -5.14
N LYS A 166 -3.94 -32.16 -4.44
CA LYS A 166 -3.00 -33.21 -4.88
C LYS A 166 -1.65 -32.65 -5.33
N VAL A 167 -1.18 -31.59 -4.67
CA VAL A 167 0.10 -30.94 -5.00
C VAL A 167 1.25 -31.89 -4.65
N GLU A 168 2.09 -32.21 -5.62
CA GLU A 168 3.31 -32.97 -5.37
C GLU A 168 4.25 -32.21 -4.42
N GLY A 169 4.90 -32.92 -3.51
CA GLY A 169 5.84 -32.32 -2.56
C GLY A 169 5.21 -31.70 -1.31
N VAL A 170 3.92 -31.93 -1.04
CA VAL A 170 3.33 -31.71 0.29
C VAL A 170 3.93 -32.72 1.27
N LYS A 171 5.10 -32.40 1.82
CA LYS A 171 5.77 -33.19 2.86
C LYS A 171 4.99 -33.06 4.17
N ASP A 172 5.09 -34.08 5.03
CA ASP A 172 4.38 -34.06 6.32
C ASP A 172 4.77 -32.92 7.26
N LYS A 173 5.98 -32.35 7.07
CA LYS A 173 6.58 -31.33 7.95
C LYS A 173 6.82 -29.98 7.27
N LEU A 174 5.88 -29.49 6.45
CA LEU A 174 5.98 -28.12 5.93
C LEU A 174 5.72 -27.08 7.03
N ASN A 175 6.57 -26.06 7.10
CA ASN A 175 6.32 -24.89 7.93
C ASN A 175 5.31 -23.92 7.25
N ALA A 176 4.85 -22.92 8.00
CA ALA A 176 3.84 -21.97 7.51
C ALA A 176 4.26 -21.26 6.21
N ARG A 177 5.53 -20.84 6.11
CA ARG A 177 6.05 -20.16 4.92
C ARG A 177 6.05 -21.08 3.70
N GLU A 178 6.43 -22.33 3.87
CA GLU A 178 6.44 -23.33 2.81
C GLU A 178 5.03 -23.69 2.33
N MET A 179 4.10 -23.94 3.27
CA MET A 179 2.69 -24.17 2.94
C MET A 179 2.11 -23.00 2.16
N MET A 180 2.37 -21.77 2.62
CA MET A 180 1.86 -20.56 1.97
C MET A 180 2.53 -20.26 0.62
N LYS A 181 3.76 -20.76 0.39
CA LYS A 181 4.42 -20.67 -0.91
C LYS A 181 3.75 -21.62 -1.90
N LEU A 182 3.51 -22.87 -1.49
CA LEU A 182 2.83 -23.87 -2.32
C LEU A 182 1.40 -23.43 -2.64
N SER A 183 0.64 -22.97 -1.65
CA SER A 183 -0.73 -22.49 -1.88
C SER A 183 -0.77 -21.36 -2.89
N PHE A 184 0.14 -20.40 -2.78
CA PHE A 184 0.22 -19.30 -3.73
C PHE A 184 0.54 -19.81 -5.13
N GLN A 185 1.50 -20.74 -5.27
CA GLN A 185 1.89 -21.30 -6.55
C GLN A 185 0.72 -22.03 -7.24
N TYR A 186 -0.01 -22.84 -6.49
CA TYR A 186 -1.08 -23.73 -7.01
C TYR A 186 -2.50 -23.19 -6.82
N SER A 187 -2.67 -21.96 -6.33
CA SER A 187 -3.99 -21.37 -6.12
C SER A 187 -4.76 -21.26 -7.45
N PRO A 188 -5.94 -21.89 -7.58
CA PRO A 188 -6.73 -21.79 -8.81
C PRO A 188 -7.09 -20.36 -9.18
N GLY A 189 -7.39 -19.52 -8.18
CA GLY A 189 -7.68 -18.10 -8.37
C GLY A 189 -6.49 -17.35 -8.97
N ARG A 190 -5.27 -17.60 -8.48
CA ARG A 190 -4.05 -17.01 -9.05
C ARG A 190 -3.80 -17.52 -10.46
N LEU A 191 -3.93 -18.83 -10.69
CA LEU A 191 -3.64 -19.44 -11.99
C LEU A 191 -4.55 -18.87 -13.09
N LYS A 192 -5.84 -18.64 -12.79
CA LYS A 192 -6.75 -17.94 -13.72
C LYS A 192 -6.26 -16.54 -14.11
N VAL A 193 -5.74 -15.77 -13.15
CA VAL A 193 -5.17 -14.43 -13.42
C VAL A 193 -3.92 -14.55 -14.29
N VAL A 194 -3.04 -15.51 -13.99
CA VAL A 194 -1.85 -15.76 -14.82
C VAL A 194 -2.23 -16.16 -16.24
N ASP A 195 -3.20 -17.06 -16.40
CA ASP A 195 -3.70 -17.50 -17.70
C ASP A 195 -4.28 -16.34 -18.51
N SER A 196 -5.07 -15.46 -17.87
CA SER A 196 -5.60 -14.26 -18.52
C SER A 196 -4.49 -13.30 -18.99
N ILE A 197 -3.45 -13.10 -18.17
CA ILE A 197 -2.31 -12.26 -18.54
C ILE A 197 -1.56 -12.86 -19.73
N LEU A 198 -1.25 -14.15 -19.69
CA LEU A 198 -0.53 -14.81 -20.78
C LEU A 198 -1.35 -14.82 -22.07
N ALA A 199 -2.65 -15.07 -21.99
CA ALA A 199 -3.55 -15.01 -23.14
C ALA A 199 -3.55 -13.60 -23.77
N SER A 200 -3.55 -12.54 -22.96
CA SER A 200 -3.44 -11.15 -23.46
C SER A 200 -2.10 -10.85 -24.16
N GLN A 201 -1.09 -11.69 -23.95
CA GLN A 201 0.24 -11.60 -24.54
C GLN A 201 0.45 -12.61 -25.68
N GLY A 202 -0.58 -13.37 -26.07
CA GLY A 202 -0.47 -14.44 -27.07
C GLY A 202 0.33 -15.66 -26.61
N SER A 203 0.36 -15.93 -25.30
CA SER A 203 1.10 -17.03 -24.67
C SER A 203 0.20 -17.89 -23.78
N SER A 204 0.73 -19.02 -23.30
CA SER A 204 0.06 -19.92 -22.35
C SER A 204 1.05 -20.48 -21.33
N ARG A 205 0.55 -20.94 -20.18
CA ARG A 205 1.40 -21.66 -19.22
C ARG A 205 1.87 -22.97 -19.83
N LYS A 206 3.15 -23.30 -19.66
CA LYS A 206 3.62 -24.67 -19.86
C LYS A 206 3.01 -25.54 -18.75
N VAL A 207 2.40 -26.65 -19.15
CA VAL A 207 1.92 -27.67 -18.22
C VAL A 207 3.11 -28.59 -18.01
N ASP A 208 3.73 -28.47 -16.84
CA ASP A 208 4.78 -29.38 -16.38
C ASP A 208 4.14 -30.62 -15.74
#